data_AF-A0A0V0H6G2-F1
#
_entry.id   AF-A0A0V0H6G2-F1
#
_cell.length_a   1.000
_cell.length_b   1.000
_cell.length_c   1.000
_cell.angle_alpha   90.00
_cell.angle_beta   90.00
_cell.angle_gamma   90.00
#
_symmetry.space_group_name_H-M   'P 1'
#
loop_
_entity.id
_entity.type
_entity.pdbx_description
1 polymer ?
#
loop_
_entity_poly.entity_id
_entity_poly.type
_entity_poly.pdbx_seq_one_letter_code
_entity_poly.pdbx_strand_id
1 'polypeptide(L)'
;MEFEEIAIKEEIAWRQRSKVQWLKDGDKNTKVFHNLADAHKRYNSIDALEVEGQSITKMPALKMQFKVSTRQGNKRMETCDLNLQGIRVISTKDQEWLQRSFEEEEVWKSIKSCAVDKALGPNGFILNFS
;
A
#
# COMPACT_ATOMS: atom_id res chain seq x y z
N MET A 1 -28.36 -5.24 -17.76
CA MET A 1 -27.98 -3.85 -17.43
C MET A 1 -27.94 -3.62 -15.92
N GLU A 2 -29.03 -3.85 -15.15
CA GLU A 2 -28.98 -3.69 -13.67
C GLU A 2 -28.02 -4.65 -12.94
N PHE A 3 -27.92 -5.91 -13.39
CA PHE A 3 -27.03 -6.91 -12.76
C PHE A 3 -25.55 -6.55 -12.86
N GLU A 4 -25.11 -5.99 -13.99
CA GLU A 4 -23.71 -5.55 -14.17
C GLU A 4 -23.39 -4.35 -13.28
N GLU A 5 -24.32 -3.39 -13.15
CA GLU A 5 -24.12 -2.25 -12.25
C GLU A 5 -24.03 -2.65 -10.78
N ILE A 6 -24.82 -3.65 -10.35
CA ILE A 6 -24.76 -4.19 -8.99
C ILE A 6 -23.42 -4.90 -8.78
N ALA A 7 -22.98 -5.72 -9.73
CA ALA A 7 -21.71 -6.42 -9.64
C ALA A 7 -20.51 -5.45 -9.55
N ILE A 8 -20.51 -4.37 -10.34
CA ILE A 8 -19.47 -3.35 -10.29
C ILE A 8 -19.46 -2.64 -8.93
N LYS A 9 -20.63 -2.29 -8.40
CA LYS A 9 -20.75 -1.64 -7.07
C LYS A 9 -20.28 -2.56 -5.95
N GLU A 10 -20.62 -3.85 -6.02
CA GLU A 10 -20.13 -4.85 -5.08
C GLU A 10 -18.62 -5.01 -5.17
N GLU A 11 -18.06 -5.11 -6.38
CA GLU A 11 -16.61 -5.21 -6.57
C GLU A 11 -15.87 -4.01 -5.98
N ILE A 12 -16.37 -2.79 -6.20
CA ILE A 12 -15.82 -1.56 -5.62
C ILE A 12 -15.90 -1.59 -4.09
N ALA A 13 -17.04 -2.01 -3.53
CA ALA A 13 -17.23 -2.14 -2.08
C ALA A 13 -16.27 -3.17 -1.47
N TRP A 14 -16.09 -4.32 -2.12
CA TRP A 14 -15.14 -5.36 -1.70
C TRP A 14 -13.70 -4.87 -1.75
N ARG A 15 -13.30 -4.13 -2.78
CA ARG A 15 -11.97 -3.52 -2.87
C ARG A 15 -11.72 -2.50 -1.76
N GLN A 16 -12.71 -1.65 -1.45
CA GLN A 16 -12.60 -0.69 -0.34
C GLN A 16 -12.50 -1.40 1.01
N ARG A 17 -13.36 -2.39 1.28
CA ARG A 17 -13.35 -3.19 2.51
C ARG A 17 -12.01 -3.91 2.69
N SER A 18 -11.48 -4.53 1.63
CA SER A 18 -10.18 -5.19 1.66
C SER A 18 -9.04 -4.22 2.02
N LYS A 19 -9.03 -3.00 1.46
CA LYS A 19 -8.05 -1.97 1.82
C LYS A 19 -8.17 -1.50 3.28
N VAL A 20 -9.39 -1.33 3.79
CA VAL A 20 -9.62 -0.96 5.20
C VAL A 20 -9.19 -2.08 6.15
N GLN A 21 -9.54 -3.32 5.82
CA GLN A 21 -9.08 -4.52 6.52
C GLN A 21 -7.56 -4.59 6.55
N TRP A 22 -6.92 -4.33 5.41
CA TRP A 22 -5.46 -4.25 5.30
C TRP A 22 -4.84 -3.15 6.15
N LEU A 23 -5.41 -1.94 6.18
CA LEU A 23 -4.93 -0.86 7.06
C LEU A 23 -5.04 -1.25 8.55
N LYS A 24 -6.09 -1.99 8.92
CA LYS A 24 -6.32 -2.43 10.30
C LYS A 24 -5.43 -3.60 10.72
N ASP A 25 -5.18 -4.54 9.80
CA ASP A 25 -4.46 -5.78 10.08
C ASP A 25 -2.98 -5.73 9.68
N GLY A 26 -2.59 -4.78 8.82
CA GLY A 26 -1.25 -4.58 8.30
C GLY A 26 -0.29 -3.94 9.31
N ASP A 27 -0.80 -3.12 10.24
CA ASP A 27 0.01 -2.55 11.33
C ASP A 27 0.31 -3.59 12.44
N LYS A 28 -0.39 -4.74 12.42
CA LYS A 28 -0.33 -5.76 13.48
C LYS A 28 0.56 -6.97 13.18
N ASN A 29 1.38 -6.96 12.12
CA ASN A 29 2.23 -8.10 11.72
C ASN A 29 1.51 -9.47 11.87
N THR A 30 0.25 -9.51 11.43
CA THR A 30 -0.60 -10.69 11.68
C THR A 30 -0.17 -11.86 10.80
N LYS A 31 -0.41 -13.10 11.27
CA LYS A 31 -0.18 -14.32 10.50
C LYS A 31 -0.82 -14.28 9.09
N VAL A 32 -1.92 -13.53 8.94
CA VAL A 32 -2.60 -13.31 7.66
C VAL A 32 -1.73 -12.52 6.69
N PHE A 33 -1.05 -11.46 7.14
CA PHE A 33 -0.12 -10.68 6.33
C PHE A 33 1.03 -11.55 5.80
N HIS A 34 1.67 -12.33 6.68
CA HIS A 34 2.76 -13.21 6.28
C HIS A 34 2.29 -14.29 5.31
N ASN A 35 1.15 -14.93 5.58
CA ASN A 35 0.59 -15.94 4.68
C ASN A 35 0.24 -15.35 3.30
N LEU A 36 -0.27 -14.12 3.24
CA LEU A 36 -0.59 -13.45 1.98
C LEU A 36 0.68 -13.02 1.24
N ALA A 37 1.67 -12.47 1.94
CA ALA A 37 2.97 -12.12 1.38
C ALA A 37 3.67 -13.36 0.82
N ASP A 38 3.61 -14.49 1.53
CA ASP A 38 4.15 -15.77 1.08
C ASP A 38 3.36 -16.33 -0.10
N ALA A 39 2.04 -16.19 -0.14
CA ALA A 39 1.23 -16.57 -1.29
C ALA A 39 1.58 -15.72 -2.53
N HIS A 40 1.72 -14.40 -2.37
CA HIS A 40 2.18 -13.52 -3.43
C HIS A 40 3.60 -13.86 -3.88
N LYS A 41 4.51 -14.18 -2.94
CA LYS A 41 5.87 -14.59 -3.25
C LYS A 41 5.89 -15.89 -4.04
N ARG A 42 5.06 -16.88 -3.68
CA ARG A 42 4.93 -18.15 -4.43
C ARG A 42 4.35 -17.92 -5.82
N TYR A 43 3.31 -17.09 -5.93
CA TYR A 43 2.66 -16.81 -7.22
C TYR A 43 3.55 -15.99 -8.16
N ASN A 44 4.30 -15.03 -7.63
CA ASN A 44 5.17 -14.15 -8.40
C ASN A 44 6.61 -14.67 -8.54
N SER A 45 6.91 -15.87 -8.02
CA SER A 45 8.23 -16.50 -8.24
C SER A 45 8.30 -17.01 -9.67
N ILE A 46 9.26 -16.49 -10.42
CA ILE A 46 9.55 -16.98 -11.76
C ILE A 46 10.76 -17.90 -11.64
N ASP A 47 10.50 -19.20 -11.66
CA ASP A 47 11.53 -20.23 -11.50
C ASP A 47 12.29 -20.50 -12.81
N ALA A 48 11.64 -20.31 -13.96
CA ALA A 48 12.25 -20.41 -15.29
C ALA A 48 11.54 -19.51 -16.31
N LEU A 49 12.30 -19.06 -17.32
CA LEU A 49 11.76 -18.38 -18.51
C LEU A 49 12.22 -19.14 -19.75
N GLU A 50 11.31 -19.40 -20.68
CA GLU A 50 11.64 -19.94 -21.99
C GLU A 50 11.81 -18.79 -22.98
N VAL A 51 13.00 -18.69 -23.56
CA VAL A 51 13.34 -17.68 -24.58
C VAL A 51 13.92 -18.41 -25.78
N GLU A 52 13.27 -18.29 -26.94
CA GLU A 52 13.71 -18.90 -28.21
C GLU A 52 13.98 -20.42 -28.12
N GLY A 53 13.16 -21.14 -27.34
CA GLY A 53 13.27 -22.60 -27.15
C GLY A 53 14.32 -23.03 -26.12
N GLN A 54 14.98 -22.09 -25.44
CA GLN A 54 15.92 -22.37 -24.36
C GLN A 54 15.32 -22.00 -22.99
N SER A 55 15.30 -22.97 -22.07
CA SER A 55 14.87 -22.73 -20.68
C SER A 55 16.00 -22.10 -19.87
N ILE A 56 15.75 -20.89 -19.38
CA ILE A 56 16.68 -20.13 -18.54
C ILE A 56 16.20 -20.26 -17.09
N THR A 57 16.97 -21.00 -16.28
CA THR A 57 16.66 -21.20 -14.84
C THR A 57 17.59 -20.39 -13.92
N LYS A 58 18.70 -19.87 -14.46
CA LYS A 58 19.70 -19.13 -13.66
C LYS A 58 19.18 -17.73 -13.32
N MET A 59 19.00 -17.43 -12.03
CA MET A 59 18.51 -16.14 -11.52
C MET A 59 19.17 -14.89 -12.14
N PRO A 60 20.50 -14.82 -12.36
CA PRO A 60 21.11 -13.65 -13.00
C PRO A 60 20.67 -13.46 -14.46
N ALA A 61 20.54 -14.55 -15.21
CA ALA A 61 20.11 -14.54 -16.60
C ALA A 61 18.60 -14.25 -16.74
N LEU A 62 17.78 -14.80 -15.83
CA LEU A 62 16.35 -14.48 -15.70
C LEU A 62 16.12 -12.98 -15.49
N LYS A 63 16.83 -12.37 -14.53
CA LYS A 63 16.72 -10.93 -14.23
C LYS A 63 17.09 -10.06 -15.43
N MET A 64 18.10 -10.46 -16.20
CA MET A 64 18.55 -9.72 -17.37
C MET A 64 17.52 -9.80 -18.50
N GLN A 65 17.06 -11.01 -18.83
CA GLN A 65 16.05 -11.21 -19.87
C GLN A 65 14.72 -10.52 -19.54
N PHE A 66 14.24 -10.66 -18.30
CA PHE A 66 13.04 -9.99 -17.86
C PHE A 66 13.14 -8.46 -18.06
N LYS A 67 14.23 -7.82 -17.64
CA LYS A 67 14.44 -6.37 -17.83
C LYS A 67 14.38 -5.94 -19.30
N VAL A 68 14.94 -6.74 -20.20
CA VAL A 68 14.93 -6.45 -21.65
C VAL A 68 13.51 -6.56 -22.19
N SER A 69 12.79 -7.64 -21.86
CA SER A 69 11.40 -7.85 -22.27
C SER A 69 10.44 -6.80 -21.72
N THR A 70 10.58 -6.40 -20.44
CA THR A 70 9.72 -5.37 -19.84
C THR A 70 9.96 -4.00 -20.47
N ARG A 71 11.22 -3.67 -20.83
CA ARG A 71 11.55 -2.40 -21.50
C ARG A 71 11.03 -2.34 -22.94
N GLN A 72 10.94 -3.48 -23.63
CA GLN A 72 10.37 -3.56 -24.98
C GLN A 72 8.83 -3.66 -24.97
N GLY A 73 8.24 -4.29 -23.94
CA GLY A 73 6.80 -4.51 -23.82
C GLY A 73 6.01 -3.39 -23.13
N ASN A 74 6.61 -2.60 -22.24
CA ASN A 74 5.91 -1.51 -21.54
C ASN A 74 5.87 -0.22 -22.37
N LYS A 75 5.06 -0.22 -23.43
CA LYS A 75 4.43 1.00 -23.98
C LYS A 75 2.93 1.00 -23.65
N ARG A 76 2.57 0.95 -22.36
CA ARG A 76 1.24 1.26 -21.74
C ARG A 76 1.31 0.79 -20.29
N MET A 77 0.83 1.49 -19.26
CA MET A 77 -0.28 2.43 -19.17
C MET A 77 0.14 3.56 -18.21
N GLU A 78 0.51 4.72 -18.76
CA GLU A 78 0.46 5.95 -17.99
C GLU A 78 -1.02 6.28 -17.79
N THR A 79 -1.37 6.73 -16.59
CA THR A 79 -2.72 7.00 -16.06
C THR A 79 -3.53 5.77 -15.63
N CYS A 80 -3.33 5.38 -14.36
CA CYS A 80 -4.50 4.97 -13.57
C CYS A 80 -5.35 6.22 -13.39
N ASP A 81 -6.29 6.48 -14.30
CA ASP A 81 -7.34 7.48 -14.08
C ASP A 81 -8.25 6.96 -12.97
N LEU A 82 -7.86 7.24 -11.73
CA LEU A 82 -8.74 7.12 -10.59
C LEU A 82 -9.89 8.09 -10.84
N ASN A 83 -11.03 7.57 -11.25
CA ASN A 83 -12.26 8.34 -11.24
C ASN A 83 -12.62 8.63 -9.77
N LEU A 84 -12.22 9.81 -9.29
CA LEU A 84 -12.47 10.29 -7.92
C LEU A 84 -13.89 10.85 -7.74
N GLN A 85 -14.77 10.74 -8.76
CA GLN A 85 -16.16 11.18 -8.62
C GLN A 85 -16.88 10.38 -7.53
N GLY A 86 -17.44 11.09 -6.55
CA GLY A 86 -18.16 10.50 -5.42
C GLY A 86 -17.34 10.26 -4.16
N ILE A 87 -16.03 10.56 -4.16
CA ILE A 87 -15.27 10.62 -2.91
C ILE A 87 -15.71 11.87 -2.14
N ARG A 88 -16.00 11.69 -0.84
CA ARG A 88 -16.32 12.81 0.05
C ARG A 88 -15.12 13.74 0.12
N VAL A 89 -15.24 14.90 -0.52
CA VAL A 89 -14.28 15.99 -0.37
C VAL A 89 -14.53 16.63 0.99
N ILE A 90 -13.47 16.77 1.78
CA ILE A 90 -13.52 17.48 3.05
C ILE A 90 -13.92 18.94 2.83
N SER A 91 -14.59 19.56 3.81
CA SER A 91 -15.05 20.93 3.66
C SER A 91 -13.87 21.88 3.48
N THR A 92 -14.06 23.02 2.80
CA THR A 92 -13.01 24.04 2.62
C THR A 92 -12.41 24.47 3.97
N LYS A 93 -13.25 24.55 5.00
CA LYS A 93 -12.83 24.85 6.38
C LYS A 93 -11.89 23.78 6.94
N ASP A 94 -12.20 22.50 6.72
CA ASP A 94 -11.33 21.40 7.19
C ASP A 94 -10.03 21.35 6.39
N GLN A 95 -10.06 21.70 5.10
CA GLN A 95 -8.85 21.82 4.27
C GLN A 95 -7.92 22.90 4.82
N GLU A 96 -8.43 24.09 5.08
CA GLU A 96 -7.67 25.19 5.67
C GLU A 96 -7.13 24.82 7.06
N TRP A 97 -7.95 24.15 7.87
CA TRP A 97 -7.53 23.65 9.18
C TRP A 97 -6.39 22.63 9.10
N LEU A 98 -6.44 21.70 8.15
CA LEU A 98 -5.39 20.67 7.97
C LEU A 98 -4.11 21.22 7.33
N GLN A 99 -4.20 22.31 6.57
CA GLN A 99 -3.05 22.93 5.88
C GLN A 99 -2.37 24.03 6.71
N ARG A 100 -2.94 24.42 7.84
CA ARG A 100 -2.35 25.44 8.72
C ARG A 100 -1.01 24.98 9.31
N SER A 101 -0.18 25.93 9.71
CA SER A 101 1.00 25.62 10.53
C SER A 101 0.61 25.21 11.94
N PHE A 102 1.31 24.21 12.49
CA PHE A 102 1.08 23.77 13.87
C PHE A 102 1.46 24.87 14.86
N GLU A 103 0.74 24.92 15.98
CA GLU A 103 1.04 25.83 17.09
C GLU A 103 1.85 25.13 18.17
N GLU A 104 2.69 25.86 18.90
CA GLU A 104 3.54 25.31 19.95
C GLU A 104 2.70 24.63 21.06
N GLU A 105 1.55 25.20 21.39
CA GLU A 105 0.62 24.62 22.37
C GLU A 105 0.04 23.28 21.91
N GLU A 106 -0.25 23.12 20.61
CA GLU A 106 -0.74 21.88 20.02
C GLU A 106 0.34 20.78 20.07
N VAL A 107 1.58 21.16 19.75
CA VAL A 107 2.74 20.26 19.85
C VAL A 107 2.94 19.82 21.29
N TRP A 108 2.91 20.75 22.25
CA TRP A 108 3.12 20.45 23.66
C TRP A 108 2.01 19.58 24.25
N LYS A 109 0.76 19.85 23.88
CA LYS A 109 -0.39 19.02 24.25
C LYS A 109 -0.27 17.62 23.67
N SER A 110 0.18 17.49 22.42
CA SER A 110 0.40 16.21 21.76
C SER A 110 1.49 15.40 22.45
N ILE A 111 2.61 16.04 22.79
CA ILE A 111 3.70 15.44 23.57
C ILE A 111 3.20 14.95 24.93
N LYS A 112 2.47 15.78 25.69
CA LYS A 112 1.93 15.42 27.00
C LYS A 112 0.85 14.34 26.96
N SER A 113 0.10 14.26 25.87
CA SER A 113 -0.93 13.22 25.69
C SER A 113 -0.35 11.88 25.23
N CYS A 114 0.91 11.83 24.82
CA CYS A 114 1.56 10.58 24.48
C CYS A 114 1.88 9.80 25.77
N ALA A 115 1.37 8.57 25.84
CA ALA A 115 1.62 7.69 26.96
C ALA A 115 3.13 7.36 27.08
N VAL A 116 3.67 7.51 28.29
CA VAL A 116 5.10 7.32 28.62
C VAL A 116 5.54 5.86 28.43
N ASP A 117 4.58 4.95 28.43
CA ASP A 117 4.73 3.49 28.30
C ASP A 117 4.56 2.96 26.86
N LYS A 118 4.53 3.84 25.85
CA LYS A 118 4.50 3.39 24.45
C LYS A 118 5.78 2.60 24.11
N ALA A 119 5.58 1.53 23.34
CA ALA A 119 6.66 0.68 22.85
C ALA A 119 7.72 1.50 22.09
N LEU A 120 8.98 1.13 22.30
CA LEU A 120 10.16 1.75 21.66
C LEU A 120 10.04 1.69 20.13
N GLY A 121 10.23 2.83 19.47
CA GLY A 121 10.42 2.85 18.01
C GLY A 121 11.75 2.18 17.62
N PRO A 122 11.99 1.91 16.32
CA PRO A 122 13.23 1.29 15.84
C PRO A 122 14.50 2.07 16.21
N ASN A 123 14.37 3.35 16.56
CA ASN A 123 15.47 4.21 17.00
C ASN A 123 15.74 4.15 18.53
N GLY A 124 14.97 3.39 19.30
CA GLY A 124 15.25 3.11 20.72
C GLY A 124 15.00 4.26 21.71
N PHE A 125 14.37 5.37 21.30
CA PHE A 125 14.06 6.48 22.19
C PHE A 125 12.66 6.36 22.81
N ILE A 126 12.57 6.57 24.12
CA ILE A 126 11.32 6.80 24.86
C ILE A 126 11.01 8.30 24.91
N LEU A 127 9.73 8.67 25.04
CA LEU A 127 9.29 10.07 25.20
C LEU A 127 9.62 10.67 26.58
N ASN A 128 10.41 9.98 27.39
CA ASN A 128 10.88 10.48 28.68
C ASN A 128 12.09 11.39 28.46
N PHE A 129 11.84 12.69 28.30
CA PHE A 129 12.88 13.71 28.35
C PHE A 129 13.01 14.17 29.81
N SER A 130 14.07 13.69 30.47
CA SER A 130 14.48 14.12 31.82
C SER A 130 15.09 15.51 31.80
#